data_AF-A0A091PDT1-F1
#
_entry.id   AF-A0A091PDT1-F1
#
_cell.length_a   1.000
_cell.length_b   1.000
_cell.length_c   1.000
_cell.angle_alpha   90.00
_cell.angle_beta   90.00
_cell.angle_gamma   90.00
#
_symmetry.space_group_name_H-M   'P 1'
#
loop_
_entity.id
_entity.type
_entity.pdbx_description
1 polymer ?
#
loop_
_entity_poly.entity_id
_entity_poly.type
_entity_poly.pdbx_seq_one_letter_code
_entity_poly.pdbx_strand_id
1 'polypeptide(L)' 'PGGGTCPRPPLTLLSPPQGMAKNGGEAEIDEGLYSRQLYVLGHEAMKRMQTSNVLVSGLRGLGVEVAKNLVLGG' A
#
# COMPACT_ATOMS: atom_id res chain seq x y z
N PRO A 1 42.47 -6.39 8.11
CA PRO A 1 41.72 -5.60 7.10
C PRO A 1 40.20 -5.85 7.19
N GLY A 2 39.52 -4.96 7.93
CA GLY A 2 38.11 -4.57 7.78
C GLY A 2 36.99 -5.62 7.70
N GLY A 3 36.55 -6.16 8.84
CA GLY A 3 35.22 -6.77 8.98
C GLY A 3 34.23 -5.74 9.54
N GLY A 4 33.44 -5.10 8.67
CA GLY A 4 32.39 -4.16 9.07
C GLY A 4 31.17 -4.92 9.57
N THR A 5 30.89 -4.86 10.87
CA THR A 5 29.61 -5.33 11.42
C THR A 5 28.66 -4.13 11.49
N CYS A 6 27.55 -4.21 10.77
CA CYS A 6 26.46 -3.23 10.91
C CYS A 6 25.83 -3.42 12.31
N PRO A 7 25.71 -2.37 13.14
CA PRO A 7 25.05 -2.51 14.42
C PRO A 7 23.55 -2.79 14.20
N ARG A 8 23.04 -3.86 14.80
CA ARG A 8 21.59 -4.12 14.86
C ARG A 8 20.96 -3.08 15.81
N PRO A 9 19.92 -2.34 15.38
CA PRO A 9 19.20 -1.44 16.27
C PRO A 9 18.48 -2.25 17.38
N PRO A 10 18.26 -1.65 18.56
CA PRO A 10 17.59 -2.31 19.68
C PRO A 10 16.13 -2.65 19.31
N LEU A 11 15.65 -3.80 19.79
CA LEU A 11 14.33 -4.40 19.54
C LEU A 11 13.13 -3.56 20.05
N THR A 12 13.35 -2.33 20.52
CA THR A 12 12.31 -1.42 21.05
C THR A 12 11.56 -0.61 19.99
N LEU A 13 11.90 -0.75 18.70
CA LEU A 13 11.23 -0.07 17.57
C LEU A 13 10.08 -0.89 16.94
N LEU A 14 9.67 -2.00 17.56
CA LEU A 14 8.59 -2.89 17.10
C LEU A 14 7.26 -2.68 17.84
N SER A 15 7.02 -1.49 18.38
CA SER A 15 5.64 -1.08 18.67
C SER A 15 5.04 -0.55 17.37
N PRO A 16 4.14 -1.28 16.67
CA PRO A 16 3.35 -0.63 15.64
C PRO A 16 2.58 0.52 16.29
N PRO A 17 2.54 1.73 15.70
CA PRO A 17 1.55 2.70 16.12
C PRO A 17 0.20 2.01 15.87
N GLN A 18 -0.55 1.76 16.94
CA GLN A 18 -1.92 1.29 16.87
C GLN A 18 -2.74 2.42 16.21
N GLY A 19 -2.72 2.45 14.88
CA GLY A 19 -3.53 3.33 14.05
C GLY A 19 -5.00 2.96 14.26
N MET A 20 -5.68 3.82 14.98
CA MET A 20 -7.09 3.69 15.34
C MET A 20 -7.94 3.51 14.08
N ALA A 21 -8.78 2.47 14.05
CA ALA A 21 -9.77 2.27 12.99
C ALA A 21 -10.75 3.46 12.97
N LYS A 22 -10.46 4.44 12.11
CA LYS A 22 -11.31 5.62 11.89
C LYS A 22 -12.42 5.20 10.93
N ASN A 23 -13.61 5.01 11.49
CA ASN A 23 -14.80 4.68 10.72
C ASN A 23 -15.31 5.94 9.99
N GLY A 24 -15.37 5.87 8.66
CA GLY A 24 -16.34 6.57 7.81
C GLY A 24 -16.27 8.09 7.77
N GLY A 25 -15.67 8.63 6.70
CA GLY A 25 -15.88 10.03 6.30
C GLY A 25 -14.77 10.50 5.38
N GLU A 26 -15.02 10.44 4.07
CA GLU A 26 -14.06 10.64 2.97
C GLU A 26 -12.95 9.58 2.88
N ALA A 27 -12.63 9.20 1.65
CA ALA A 27 -11.51 8.31 1.34
C ALA A 27 -10.19 9.05 1.60
N GLU A 28 -9.87 9.24 2.87
CA GLU A 28 -8.57 9.72 3.34
C GLU A 28 -7.57 8.60 3.01
N ILE A 29 -6.69 8.83 2.02
CA ILE A 29 -5.70 7.84 1.63
C ILE A 29 -4.78 7.62 2.82
N ASP A 30 -4.69 6.40 3.32
CA ASP A 30 -3.76 6.04 4.39
C ASP A 30 -2.32 6.16 3.87
N GLU A 31 -1.70 7.30 4.15
CA GLU A 31 -0.34 7.62 3.73
C GLU A 31 0.68 6.63 4.28
N GLY A 32 0.42 5.98 5.42
CA GLY A 32 1.29 4.95 5.97
C GLY A 32 1.30 3.69 5.10
N LEU A 33 0.12 3.25 4.65
CA LEU A 33 -0.05 2.06 3.83
C LEU A 33 0.35 2.28 2.35
N TYR A 34 -0.01 3.44 1.78
CA TYR A 34 0.22 3.77 0.36
C TYR A 34 1.41 4.71 0.11
N SER A 35 2.23 5.02 1.13
CA SER A 35 3.38 5.95 1.06
C SER A 35 4.20 5.85 -0.23
N ARG A 36 4.61 4.64 -0.63
CA ARG A 36 5.41 4.42 -1.84
C ARG A 36 4.62 4.64 -3.13
N GLN A 37 3.33 4.30 -3.14
CA GLN A 37 2.47 4.40 -4.31
C GLN A 37 1.99 5.85 -4.52
N LEU A 38 1.89 6.62 -3.44
CA LEU A 38 1.55 8.05 -3.46
C LEU A 38 2.59 8.88 -4.20
N TYR A 39 3.88 8.57 -4.06
CA TYR A 39 4.95 9.26 -4.79
C TYR A 39 4.97 8.97 -6.30
N VAL A 40 4.27 7.92 -6.75
CA VAL A 40 4.25 7.51 -8.16
C VAL A 40 2.98 8.01 -8.85
N LEU A 41 1.81 7.77 -8.24
CA LEU A 41 0.52 8.10 -8.83
C LEU A 41 0.00 9.49 -8.40
N GLY A 42 0.33 9.94 -7.18
CA GLY A 42 -0.20 11.15 -6.58
C GLY A 42 -1.59 10.96 -5.94
N HIS A 43 -1.94 11.84 -4.99
CA HIS A 43 -3.19 11.77 -4.22
C HIS A 43 -4.45 11.82 -5.10
N GLU A 44 -4.47 12.71 -6.09
CA GLU A 44 -5.63 12.90 -6.98
C GLU A 44 -5.89 11.69 -7.87
N ALA A 45 -4.85 10.97 -8.30
CA ALA A 45 -5.01 9.77 -9.12
C ALA A 45 -5.53 8.60 -8.28
N MET A 46 -5.01 8.42 -7.06
CA MET A 46 -5.49 7.38 -6.15
C MET A 46 -6.93 7.60 -5.71
N LYS A 47 -7.34 8.85 -5.44
CA LYS A 47 -8.75 9.17 -5.11
C LYS A 47 -9.70 8.81 -6.26
N ARG A 48 -9.27 9.01 -7.52
CA ARG A 48 -10.03 8.56 -8.70
C ARG A 48 -10.02 7.05 -8.86
N MET A 49 -8.91 6.39 -8.54
CA MET A 49 -8.79 4.92 -8.61
C MET A 49 -9.74 4.23 -7.62
N GLN A 50 -9.81 4.73 -6.38
CA GLN A 50 -10.71 4.24 -5.33
C GLN A 50 -12.21 4.33 -5.69
N THR A 51 -12.59 5.24 -6.59
CA THR A 51 -13.98 5.42 -7.04
C THR A 51 -14.25 4.75 -8.40
N SER A 52 -13.24 4.15 -9.02
CA SER A 52 -13.35 3.52 -10.33
C SER A 52 -13.85 2.08 -10.22
N ASN A 53 -14.85 1.73 -11.03
CA ASN A 53 -15.32 0.36 -11.15
C ASN A 53 -14.57 -0.34 -12.29
N VAL A 54 -13.92 -1.47 -12.00
CA VAL A 54 -13.14 -2.24 -12.98
C VAL A 54 -13.73 -3.65 -13.12
N LEU A 55 -14.03 -4.06 -14.36
CA LEU A 55 -14.42 -5.43 -14.68
C LEU A 55 -13.25 -6.15 -15.35
N VAL A 56 -12.83 -7.28 -14.77
CA VAL A 56 -11.85 -8.18 -15.37
C VAL A 56 -12.58 -9.38 -15.97
N SER A 57 -12.56 -9.51 -17.30
CA SER A 57 -13.17 -10.65 -18.00
C SER A 57 -12.13 -11.74 -18.27
N GLY A 58 -12.33 -12.90 -17.62
CA GLY A 58 -11.43 -14.05 -17.67
C GLY A 58 -10.44 -14.06 -16.51
N LEU A 59 -10.49 -15.08 -15.66
CA LEU A 59 -9.69 -15.23 -14.44
C LEU A 59 -8.74 -16.44 -14.50
N ARG A 60 -8.08 -16.63 -15.65
CA ARG A 60 -6.97 -17.60 -15.78
C ARG A 60 -5.64 -16.89 -15.45
N GLY A 61 -4.50 -17.51 -15.74
CA GLY A 61 -3.17 -17.02 -15.31
C GLY A 61 -2.96 -15.50 -15.38
N LEU A 62 -3.15 -14.88 -16.55
CA LEU A 62 -2.99 -13.43 -16.71
C LEU A 62 -4.08 -12.63 -15.97
N GLY A 63 -5.33 -13.07 -16.04
CA GLY A 63 -6.45 -12.36 -15.41
C GLY A 63 -6.33 -12.30 -13.89
N VAL A 64 -5.84 -13.37 -13.26
CA VAL A 64 -5.58 -13.42 -11.82
C VAL A 64 -4.44 -12.48 -11.43
N GLU A 65 -3.37 -12.45 -12.22
CA GLU A 65 -2.21 -11.58 -11.96
C GLU A 65 -2.58 -10.08 -12.10
N VAL A 66 -3.40 -9.74 -13.08
CA VAL A 66 -3.96 -8.39 -13.25
C VAL A 66 -4.88 -8.03 -12.08
N ALA A 67 -5.80 -8.92 -11.71
CA ALA A 67 -6.71 -8.70 -10.58
C ALA A 67 -5.95 -8.51 -9.25
N LYS A 68 -4.89 -9.30 -9.01
CA LYS A 68 -4.02 -9.14 -7.84
C LYS A 68 -3.42 -7.74 -7.78
N ASN A 69 -2.87 -7.26 -8.89
CA ASN A 69 -2.24 -5.93 -8.93
C ASN A 69 -3.26 -4.80 -8.77
N LEU A 70 -4.49 -4.95 -9.29
CA LEU A 70 -5.56 -3.97 -9.08
C LEU A 70 -5.99 -3.90 -7.61
N VAL A 71 -6.22 -5.04 -6.96
CA VAL A 71 -6.64 -5.11 -5.55
C VAL A 71 -5.56 -4.57 -4.61
N LEU A 72 -4.29 -4.87 -4.88
CA LEU A 72 -3.17 -4.32 -4.10
C LEU A 72 -2.95 -2.83 -4.39
N GLY A 73 -3.27 -2.38 -5.60
CA GLY A 73 -3.12 -1.00 -6.04
C GLY A 73 -4.13 -0.06 -5.43
N GLY A 74 -5.38 -0.50 -5.19
CA GLY A 74 -6.41 0.30 -4.53
C GLY A 74 -6.95 1.43 -5.38
#